data_AF-A0A0J6VSQ3-F1
#
_entry.id   AF-A0A0J6VSQ3-F1
#
_cell.length_a   1.000
_cell.length_b   1.000
_cell.length_c   1.000
_cell.angle_alpha   90.00
_cell.angle_beta   90.00
_cell.angle_gamma   90.00
#
_symmetry.space_group_name_H-M   'P 1'
#
loop_
_entity.id
_entity.type
_entity.pdbx_description
1 polymer ?
#
loop_
_entity_poly.entity_id
_entity_poly.type
_entity_poly.pdbx_seq_one_letter_code
_entity_poly.pdbx_strand_id
1 'polypeptide(L)'
;MCSPRVISRTVLELGGWAVAMHLWFLAVYLMVVALTPLAVAAHRRWGLAVPVTLGACLIVVDAVGIATDHPEIRMANYFFCWAAIYQLGIAWHDGLLRRRTLLSMAVVAALALPALVTWGPYPIAMIGVPGDRVENSAPPSAALLALALVQIGVLFAIVPVLNRVLARGVWPRVLAIANENVMALYLWHMLPVIVVTLVGYPTGLLPQPPLGSGAWWLARLEWELVLAVVAAGLLTLLAWQRRFVAAPIPTVAVPIPRAIAEGLLYTGTAACALALAVLSANGFAPGGRLPLLAATLFLAGTALVAVRPRAGDREWIS
;
A
#
# COMPACT_ATOMS: atom_id res chain seq x y z
N MET A 1 -22.37 34.35 17.32
CA MET A 1 -20.94 34.41 17.69
C MET A 1 -20.53 33.05 18.22
N CYS A 2 -19.94 32.18 17.39
CA CYS A 2 -19.41 30.90 17.84
C CYS A 2 -17.95 31.08 18.26
N SER A 3 -17.63 30.64 19.47
CA SER A 3 -16.31 30.70 20.07
C SER A 3 -15.31 29.80 19.32
N PRO A 4 -14.06 30.24 19.08
CA PRO A 4 -13.01 29.38 18.57
C PRO A 4 -12.47 28.51 19.71
N ARG A 5 -12.33 27.19 19.47
CA ARG A 5 -11.74 26.13 20.33
C ARG A 5 -12.76 25.17 20.96
N VAL A 6 -13.26 24.22 20.17
CA VAL A 6 -13.26 22.78 20.51
C VAL A 6 -13.33 22.04 19.17
N ILE A 7 -12.19 21.56 18.65
CA ILE A 7 -12.27 20.49 17.65
C ILE A 7 -12.91 19.31 18.39
N SER A 8 -14.09 18.85 17.98
CA SER A 8 -14.76 17.76 18.67
C SER A 8 -13.84 16.53 18.70
N ARG A 9 -13.83 15.82 19.83
CA ARG A 9 -12.99 14.62 20.03
C ARG A 9 -13.16 13.62 18.87
N THR A 10 -14.36 13.53 18.33
CA THR A 10 -14.72 12.74 17.14
C THR A 10 -13.95 13.16 15.87
N VAL A 11 -13.74 14.46 15.63
CA VAL A 11 -12.98 14.96 14.46
C VAL A 11 -11.49 14.65 14.58
N LEU A 12 -10.94 14.75 15.79
CA LEU A 12 -9.55 14.37 16.07
C LEU A 12 -9.34 12.86 15.94
N GLU A 13 -10.29 12.05 16.41
CA GLU A 13 -10.27 10.59 16.28
C GLU A 13 -10.40 10.15 14.82
N LEU A 14 -11.33 10.75 14.06
CA LEU A 14 -11.48 10.54 12.61
C LEU A 14 -10.21 10.94 11.85
N GLY A 15 -9.62 12.09 12.18
CA GLY A 15 -8.37 12.54 11.58
C GLY A 15 -7.20 11.59 11.87
N GLY A 16 -7.04 11.17 13.12
CA GLY A 16 -6.00 10.22 13.53
C GLY A 16 -6.16 8.83 12.91
N TRP A 17 -7.39 8.37 12.73
CA TRP A 17 -7.69 7.15 12.00
C TRP A 17 -7.39 7.29 10.49
N ALA A 18 -7.76 8.41 9.87
CA ALA A 18 -7.49 8.65 8.46
C ALA A 18 -5.98 8.67 8.13
N VAL A 19 -5.14 9.20 9.03
CA VAL A 19 -3.67 9.08 8.88
C VAL A 19 -3.23 7.63 9.04
N ALA A 20 -3.71 6.90 10.04
CA ALA A 20 -3.24 5.54 10.27
C ALA A 20 -3.67 4.57 9.16
N MET A 21 -4.86 4.80 8.57
CA MET A 21 -5.46 3.90 7.58
C MET A 21 -4.46 3.56 6.49
N HIS A 22 -3.78 4.55 5.88
CA HIS A 22 -2.92 4.28 4.73
C HIS A 22 -1.79 3.29 5.03
N LEU A 23 -1.39 3.09 6.30
CA LEU A 23 -0.33 2.18 6.74
C LEU A 23 -0.61 0.70 6.46
N TRP A 24 -1.86 0.32 6.19
CA TRP A 24 -2.19 -1.07 5.84
C TRP A 24 -1.36 -1.54 4.64
N PHE A 25 -1.09 -0.66 3.67
CA PHE A 25 -0.28 -0.98 2.51
C PHE A 25 1.18 -1.25 2.91
N LEU A 26 1.73 -0.55 3.91
CA LEU A 26 3.09 -0.80 4.39
C LEU A 26 3.20 -2.16 5.08
N ALA A 27 2.18 -2.58 5.83
CA ALA A 27 2.13 -3.92 6.40
C ALA A 27 2.18 -5.00 5.31
N VAL A 28 1.37 -4.85 4.27
CA VAL A 28 1.36 -5.73 3.09
C VAL A 28 2.69 -5.67 2.33
N TYR A 29 3.26 -4.48 2.15
CA TYR A 29 4.55 -4.27 1.48
C TYR A 29 5.67 -5.03 2.20
N LEU A 30 5.76 -4.90 3.52
CA LEU A 30 6.73 -5.65 4.33
C LEU A 30 6.52 -7.16 4.20
N MET A 31 5.28 -7.63 4.21
CA MET A 31 4.94 -9.04 4.01
C MET A 31 5.43 -9.55 2.65
N VAL A 32 5.06 -8.91 1.53
CA VAL A 32 5.45 -9.41 0.20
C VAL A 32 6.96 -9.29 -0.05
N VAL A 33 7.60 -8.22 0.47
CA VAL A 33 9.05 -8.04 0.35
C VAL A 33 9.80 -9.07 1.18
N ALA A 34 9.38 -9.35 2.42
CA ALA A 34 9.98 -10.41 3.22
C ALA A 34 9.84 -11.78 2.54
N LEU A 35 8.72 -12.03 1.87
CA LEU A 35 8.48 -13.29 1.15
C LEU A 35 9.11 -13.35 -0.25
N THR A 36 9.85 -12.32 -0.69
CA THR A 36 10.49 -12.28 -2.02
C THR A 36 11.32 -13.51 -2.35
N PRO A 37 12.18 -14.05 -1.44
CA PRO A 37 12.99 -15.23 -1.77
C PRO A 37 12.12 -16.44 -2.12
N LEU A 38 11.03 -16.65 -1.37
CA LEU A 38 10.06 -17.70 -1.63
C LEU A 38 9.26 -17.44 -2.91
N ALA A 39 8.85 -16.19 -3.13
CA ALA A 39 8.13 -15.78 -4.32
C ALA A 39 8.94 -16.03 -5.59
N VAL A 40 10.23 -15.66 -5.60
CA VAL A 40 11.16 -15.88 -6.70
C VAL A 40 11.46 -17.36 -6.89
N ALA A 41 11.66 -18.13 -5.80
CA ALA A 41 11.88 -19.57 -5.89
C ALA A 41 10.66 -20.29 -6.49
N ALA A 42 9.45 -19.92 -6.06
CA ALA A 42 8.21 -20.44 -6.62
C ALA A 42 8.04 -20.05 -8.09
N HIS A 43 8.31 -18.79 -8.44
CA HIS A 43 8.25 -18.30 -9.82
C HIS A 43 9.21 -19.06 -10.73
N ARG A 44 10.46 -19.29 -10.30
CA ARG A 44 11.44 -20.08 -11.09
C ARG A 44 10.99 -21.51 -11.34
N ARG A 45 10.23 -22.10 -10.41
CA ARG A 45 9.78 -23.49 -10.51
C ARG A 45 8.48 -23.65 -11.30
N TRP A 46 7.54 -22.70 -11.18
CA TRP A 46 6.18 -22.85 -11.69
C TRP A 46 5.70 -21.70 -12.60
N GLY A 47 6.49 -20.64 -12.75
CA GLY A 47 6.20 -19.49 -13.61
C GLY A 47 4.82 -18.89 -13.35
N LEU A 48 4.03 -18.72 -14.42
CA LEU A 48 2.68 -18.12 -14.35
C LEU A 48 1.65 -18.95 -13.57
N ALA A 49 1.93 -20.21 -13.25
CA ALA A 49 1.02 -21.00 -12.42
C ALA A 49 0.92 -20.43 -10.99
N VAL A 50 1.96 -19.73 -10.50
CA VAL A 50 1.95 -19.14 -9.15
C VAL A 50 0.91 -18.01 -9.02
N PRO A 51 0.95 -16.93 -9.82
CA PRO A 51 -0.07 -15.87 -9.72
C PRO A 51 -1.48 -16.38 -10.03
N VAL A 52 -1.62 -17.35 -10.95
CA VAL A 52 -2.93 -17.98 -11.25
C VAL A 52 -3.48 -18.73 -10.03
N THR A 53 -2.64 -19.53 -9.36
CA THR A 53 -3.05 -20.27 -8.16
C THR A 53 -3.41 -19.33 -7.02
N LEU A 54 -2.62 -18.27 -6.79
CA LEU A 54 -2.93 -17.26 -5.78
C LEU A 54 -4.25 -16.54 -6.07
N GLY A 55 -4.50 -16.19 -7.33
CA GLY A 55 -5.78 -15.60 -7.76
C GLY A 55 -6.96 -16.57 -7.59
N ALA A 56 -6.77 -17.87 -7.87
CA ALA A 56 -7.79 -18.88 -7.64
C ALA A 56 -8.09 -19.07 -6.14
N CYS A 57 -7.08 -19.10 -5.28
CA CYS A 57 -7.25 -19.15 -3.83
C CYS A 57 -8.03 -17.93 -3.34
N LEU A 58 -7.75 -16.74 -3.85
CA LEU A 58 -8.50 -15.53 -3.53
C LEU A 58 -9.99 -15.68 -3.86
N ILE A 59 -10.31 -16.18 -5.06
CA ILE A 59 -11.71 -16.37 -5.49
C ILE A 59 -12.42 -17.38 -4.59
N VAL A 60 -11.74 -18.47 -4.22
CA VAL A 60 -12.29 -19.49 -3.30
C VAL A 60 -12.55 -18.89 -1.93
N VAL A 61 -11.59 -18.13 -1.37
CA VAL A 61 -11.73 -17.47 -0.08
C VAL A 61 -12.88 -16.46 -0.08
N ASP A 62 -13.00 -15.65 -1.13
CA ASP A 62 -14.12 -14.72 -1.28
C ASP A 62 -15.45 -15.46 -1.37
N ALA A 63 -15.54 -16.49 -2.21
CA ALA A 63 -16.77 -17.26 -2.39
C ALA A 63 -17.22 -17.94 -1.09
N VAL A 64 -16.29 -18.57 -0.37
CA VAL A 64 -16.56 -19.21 0.92
C VAL A 64 -16.99 -18.16 1.94
N GLY A 65 -16.20 -17.10 2.14
CA GLY A 65 -16.51 -16.08 3.14
C GLY A 65 -17.84 -15.36 2.91
N ILE A 66 -18.21 -15.12 1.64
CA ILE A 66 -19.49 -14.51 1.26
C ILE A 66 -20.64 -15.52 1.44
N ALA A 67 -20.49 -16.77 0.99
CA ALA A 67 -21.54 -17.78 1.05
C ALA A 67 -21.86 -18.21 2.48
N THR A 68 -20.86 -18.24 3.36
CA THR A 68 -21.03 -18.64 4.76
C THR A 68 -21.22 -17.45 5.71
N ASP A 69 -21.23 -16.21 5.19
CA ASP A 69 -21.35 -14.97 5.97
C ASP A 69 -20.29 -14.83 7.09
N HIS A 70 -19.07 -15.32 6.82
CA HIS A 70 -17.92 -15.30 7.72
C HIS A 70 -16.84 -14.35 7.16
N PRO A 71 -16.94 -13.04 7.36
CA PRO A 71 -16.04 -12.04 6.78
C PRO A 71 -14.58 -12.20 7.22
N GLU A 72 -14.33 -12.82 8.37
CA GLU A 72 -12.99 -13.15 8.88
C GLU A 72 -12.21 -14.09 7.95
N ILE A 73 -12.89 -14.98 7.22
CA ILE A 73 -12.26 -15.88 6.25
C ILE A 73 -11.61 -15.04 5.13
N ARG A 74 -12.28 -13.96 4.71
CA ARG A 74 -11.82 -13.07 3.66
C ARG A 74 -10.56 -12.30 4.03
N MET A 75 -10.17 -12.25 5.31
CA MET A 75 -8.90 -11.63 5.72
C MET A 75 -7.69 -12.28 5.05
N ALA A 76 -7.77 -13.57 4.69
CA ALA A 76 -6.73 -14.26 3.93
C ALA A 76 -6.47 -13.63 2.55
N ASN A 77 -7.41 -12.86 1.99
CA ASN A 77 -7.22 -12.19 0.70
C ASN A 77 -6.22 -11.04 0.75
N TYR A 78 -5.90 -10.48 1.93
CA TYR A 78 -4.73 -9.61 2.05
C TYR A 78 -3.45 -10.34 1.63
N PHE A 79 -3.32 -11.62 1.94
CA PHE A 79 -2.19 -12.39 1.44
C PHE A 79 -2.37 -12.73 -0.04
N PHE A 80 -3.46 -13.41 -0.42
CA PHE A 80 -3.60 -13.95 -1.77
C PHE A 80 -3.64 -12.88 -2.87
N CYS A 81 -4.36 -11.78 -2.66
CA CYS A 81 -4.48 -10.72 -3.67
C CYS A 81 -3.14 -10.04 -3.92
N TRP A 82 -2.50 -9.58 -2.85
CA TRP A 82 -1.26 -8.82 -2.96
C TRP A 82 -0.09 -9.70 -3.36
N ALA A 83 -0.04 -10.97 -2.92
CA ALA A 83 0.93 -11.93 -3.41
C ALA A 83 0.74 -12.22 -4.91
N ALA A 84 -0.50 -12.35 -5.40
CA ALA A 84 -0.77 -12.54 -6.83
C ALA A 84 -0.29 -11.32 -7.65
N ILE A 85 -0.62 -10.10 -7.21
CA ILE A 85 -0.18 -8.86 -7.84
C ILE A 85 1.35 -8.74 -7.84
N TYR A 86 1.99 -9.07 -6.71
CA TYR A 86 3.45 -9.06 -6.59
C TYR A 86 4.12 -10.06 -7.54
N GLN A 87 3.56 -11.27 -7.64
CA GLN A 87 4.03 -12.31 -8.57
C GLN A 87 3.86 -11.92 -10.04
N LEU A 88 2.81 -11.18 -10.41
CA LEU A 88 2.68 -10.63 -11.76
C LEU A 88 3.81 -9.63 -12.07
N GLY A 89 4.25 -8.85 -11.08
CA GLY A 89 5.43 -7.99 -11.19
C GLY A 89 6.71 -8.80 -11.47
N ILE A 90 6.92 -9.90 -10.73
CA ILE A 90 8.05 -10.82 -10.94
C ILE A 90 7.98 -11.43 -12.35
N ALA A 91 6.80 -11.93 -12.76
CA ALA A 91 6.60 -12.55 -14.07
C ALA A 91 6.78 -11.58 -15.24
N TRP A 92 6.44 -10.31 -15.04
CA TRP A 92 6.71 -9.26 -16.02
C TRP A 92 8.22 -8.97 -16.12
N HIS A 93 8.91 -8.83 -14.98
CA HIS A 93 10.36 -8.61 -14.95
C HIS A 93 11.14 -9.77 -15.60
N ASP A 94 10.69 -11.01 -15.39
CA ASP A 94 11.25 -12.23 -16.00
C ASP A 94 10.87 -12.41 -17.49
N GLY A 95 10.04 -11.52 -18.04
CA GLY A 95 9.68 -11.53 -19.47
C GLY A 95 8.61 -12.52 -19.89
N LEU A 96 7.95 -13.22 -18.95
CA LEU A 96 6.84 -14.14 -19.24
C LEU A 96 5.57 -13.40 -19.68
N LEU A 97 5.35 -12.18 -19.19
CA LEU A 97 4.20 -11.34 -19.55
C LEU A 97 4.51 -10.46 -20.76
N ARG A 98 4.40 -11.04 -21.96
CA ARG A 98 4.51 -10.29 -23.22
C ARG A 98 3.34 -9.32 -23.40
N ARG A 99 3.53 -8.28 -24.23
CA ARG A 99 2.49 -7.27 -24.53
C ARG A 99 1.13 -7.87 -24.91
N ARG A 100 1.11 -8.93 -25.72
CA ARG A 100 -0.14 -9.62 -26.10
C ARG A 100 -0.84 -10.24 -24.88
N THR A 101 -0.11 -10.91 -24.01
CA THR A 101 -0.64 -11.51 -22.78
C THR A 101 -1.16 -10.43 -21.83
N LEU A 102 -0.40 -9.36 -21.63
CA LEU A 102 -0.81 -8.21 -20.80
C LEU A 102 -2.12 -7.57 -21.30
N LEU A 103 -2.23 -7.33 -22.60
CA LEU A 103 -3.45 -6.77 -23.19
C LEU A 103 -4.62 -7.76 -23.13
N SER A 104 -4.38 -9.06 -23.38
CA SER A 104 -5.43 -10.08 -23.29
C SER A 104 -5.96 -10.19 -21.86
N MET A 105 -5.07 -10.20 -20.88
CA MET A 105 -5.39 -10.17 -19.45
C MET A 105 -6.21 -8.92 -19.10
N ALA A 106 -5.79 -7.73 -19.56
CA ALA A 106 -6.53 -6.50 -19.34
C ALA A 106 -7.92 -6.54 -19.97
N VAL A 107 -8.07 -7.05 -21.19
CA VAL A 107 -9.38 -7.16 -21.88
C VAL A 107 -10.29 -8.12 -21.13
N VAL A 108 -9.81 -9.31 -20.78
CA VAL A 108 -10.60 -10.30 -20.03
C VAL A 108 -11.02 -9.73 -18.68
N ALA A 109 -10.11 -9.07 -17.96
CA ALA A 109 -10.42 -8.45 -16.69
C ALA A 109 -11.39 -7.25 -16.82
N ALA A 110 -11.29 -6.48 -17.91
CA ALA A 110 -12.18 -5.36 -18.19
C ALA A 110 -13.61 -5.81 -18.55
N LEU A 111 -13.77 -7.04 -19.06
CA LEU A 111 -15.07 -7.68 -19.27
C LEU A 111 -15.60 -8.32 -17.99
N ALA A 112 -14.72 -8.94 -17.20
CA ALA A 112 -15.09 -9.60 -15.95
C ALA A 112 -15.51 -8.60 -14.86
N LEU A 113 -14.83 -7.45 -14.75
CA LEU A 113 -15.09 -6.49 -13.68
C LEU A 113 -16.54 -5.95 -13.68
N PRO A 114 -17.10 -5.46 -14.82
CA PRO A 114 -18.51 -5.10 -14.89
C PRO A 114 -19.42 -6.25 -14.48
N ALA A 115 -19.16 -7.46 -14.96
CA ALA A 115 -19.98 -8.62 -14.63
C ALA A 115 -19.97 -8.95 -13.13
N LEU A 116 -18.81 -8.84 -12.47
CA LEU A 116 -18.66 -9.06 -11.03
C LEU A 116 -19.41 -8.02 -10.20
N VAL A 117 -19.52 -6.77 -10.65
CA VAL A 117 -20.20 -5.71 -9.90
C VAL A 117 -21.68 -5.54 -10.24
N THR A 118 -22.12 -6.03 -11.41
CA THR A 118 -23.54 -5.95 -11.82
C THR A 118 -24.33 -7.21 -11.46
N TRP A 119 -23.74 -8.39 -11.64
CA TRP A 119 -24.39 -9.68 -11.38
C TRP A 119 -23.75 -10.46 -10.23
N GLY A 120 -22.52 -10.11 -9.86
CA GLY A 120 -21.83 -10.71 -8.72
C GLY A 120 -22.18 -10.05 -7.38
N PRO A 121 -21.64 -10.59 -6.28
CA PRO A 121 -21.92 -10.11 -4.93
C PRO A 121 -21.15 -8.83 -4.55
N TYR A 122 -20.45 -8.20 -5.49
CA TYR A 122 -19.51 -7.11 -5.23
C TYR A 122 -20.15 -5.75 -5.53
N PRO A 123 -19.96 -4.73 -4.68
CA PRO A 123 -20.46 -3.39 -5.00
C PRO A 123 -19.62 -2.73 -6.10
N ILE A 124 -20.20 -1.72 -6.73
CA ILE A 124 -19.49 -0.86 -7.71
C ILE A 124 -18.37 -0.07 -7.03
N ALA A 125 -18.55 0.31 -5.75
CA ALA A 125 -17.54 1.02 -4.99
C ALA A 125 -16.32 0.12 -4.73
N MET A 126 -15.15 0.52 -5.22
CA MET A 126 -13.89 -0.21 -4.99
C MET A 126 -13.29 0.08 -3.61
N ILE A 127 -13.82 1.10 -2.93
CA ILE A 127 -13.50 1.46 -1.55
C ILE A 127 -14.71 1.15 -0.65
N GLY A 128 -14.48 0.91 0.64
CA GLY A 128 -15.56 0.76 1.61
C GLY A 128 -16.48 1.98 1.64
N VAL A 129 -17.77 1.74 1.43
CA VAL A 129 -18.85 2.72 1.61
C VAL A 129 -19.75 2.23 2.74
N PRO A 130 -20.08 3.07 3.74
CA PRO A 130 -21.03 2.69 4.78
C PRO A 130 -22.37 2.23 4.18
N GLY A 131 -22.79 1.00 4.49
CA GLY A 131 -24.05 0.43 4.03
C GLY A 131 -23.93 -0.76 3.07
N ASP A 132 -22.76 -0.98 2.47
CA ASP A 132 -22.53 -2.15 1.63
C ASP A 132 -22.19 -3.39 2.46
N ARG A 133 -22.77 -4.55 2.10
CA ARG A 133 -22.53 -5.83 2.79
C ARG A 133 -21.10 -6.35 2.58
N VAL A 134 -20.50 -6.07 1.42
CA VAL A 134 -19.17 -6.54 1.02
C VAL A 134 -18.31 -5.36 0.65
N GLU A 135 -17.12 -5.24 1.24
CA GLU A 135 -16.11 -4.26 0.82
C GLU A 135 -15.10 -4.89 -0.14
N ASN A 136 -14.68 -4.12 -1.16
CA ASN A 136 -13.71 -4.55 -2.17
C ASN A 136 -12.24 -4.28 -1.79
N SER A 137 -11.97 -3.30 -0.92
CA SER A 137 -10.61 -2.89 -0.53
C SER A 137 -10.10 -3.50 0.78
N ALA A 138 -10.99 -3.80 1.72
CA ALA A 138 -10.64 -4.25 3.06
C ALA A 138 -11.60 -5.38 3.52
N PRO A 139 -11.33 -6.65 3.16
CA PRO A 139 -10.15 -7.16 2.44
C PRO A 139 -10.30 -7.11 0.90
N PRO A 140 -9.20 -7.21 0.14
CA PRO A 140 -9.22 -7.24 -1.32
C PRO A 140 -10.15 -8.32 -1.89
N SER A 141 -11.02 -7.95 -2.82
CA SER A 141 -11.96 -8.87 -3.46
C SER A 141 -11.51 -9.34 -4.85
N ALA A 142 -12.24 -10.30 -5.43
CA ALA A 142 -12.07 -10.70 -6.83
C ALA A 142 -12.31 -9.53 -7.81
N ALA A 143 -13.22 -8.61 -7.47
CA ALA A 143 -13.44 -7.39 -8.25
C ALA A 143 -12.21 -6.47 -8.19
N LEU A 144 -11.57 -6.31 -7.03
CA LEU A 144 -10.33 -5.55 -6.91
C LEU A 144 -9.19 -6.21 -7.70
N LEU A 145 -9.07 -7.54 -7.65
CA LEU A 145 -8.09 -8.25 -8.47
C LEU A 145 -8.33 -8.01 -9.97
N ALA A 146 -9.58 -8.09 -10.44
CA ALA A 146 -9.92 -7.79 -11.83
C ALA A 146 -9.52 -6.36 -12.21
N LEU A 147 -9.82 -5.37 -11.37
CA LEU A 147 -9.38 -3.98 -11.58
C LEU A 147 -7.85 -3.87 -11.66
N ALA A 148 -7.13 -4.53 -10.75
CA ALA A 148 -5.67 -4.55 -10.76
C ALA A 148 -5.11 -5.19 -12.04
N LEU A 149 -5.72 -6.26 -12.54
CA LEU A 149 -5.32 -6.91 -13.79
C LEU A 149 -5.52 -6.00 -15.01
N VAL A 150 -6.58 -5.20 -15.06
CA VAL A 150 -6.76 -4.16 -16.09
C VAL A 150 -5.62 -3.15 -16.01
N GLN A 151 -5.37 -2.60 -14.82
CA GLN A 151 -4.34 -1.58 -14.61
C GLN A 151 -2.94 -2.11 -14.94
N ILE A 152 -2.56 -3.27 -14.41
CA ILE A 152 -1.27 -3.91 -14.67
C ILE A 152 -1.12 -4.20 -16.16
N GLY A 153 -2.13 -4.82 -16.78
CA GLY A 153 -2.07 -5.18 -18.19
C GLY A 153 -1.90 -3.96 -19.11
N VAL A 154 -2.63 -2.88 -18.85
CA VAL A 154 -2.49 -1.62 -19.61
C VAL A 154 -1.15 -0.95 -19.33
N LEU A 155 -0.81 -0.73 -18.05
CA LEU A 155 0.40 -0.01 -17.64
C LEU A 155 1.66 -0.73 -18.11
N PHE A 156 1.77 -2.03 -17.90
CA PHE A 156 2.96 -2.79 -18.33
C PHE A 156 3.05 -2.90 -19.85
N ALA A 157 1.93 -2.91 -20.58
CA ALA A 157 1.94 -2.91 -22.04
C ALA A 157 2.47 -1.60 -22.64
N ILE A 158 2.37 -0.48 -21.92
CA ILE A 158 2.88 0.83 -22.36
C ILE A 158 4.29 1.14 -21.85
N VAL A 159 4.84 0.38 -20.89
CA VAL A 159 6.20 0.58 -20.35
C VAL A 159 7.27 0.76 -21.44
N PRO A 160 7.34 -0.05 -22.52
CA PRO A 160 8.35 0.15 -23.56
C PRO A 160 8.24 1.52 -24.26
N VAL A 161 7.04 2.08 -24.36
CA VAL A 161 6.82 3.42 -24.92
C VAL A 161 7.25 4.47 -23.91
N LEU A 162 6.84 4.34 -22.65
CA LEU A 162 7.22 5.26 -21.58
C LEU A 162 8.72 5.32 -21.39
N ASN A 163 9.41 4.17 -21.37
CA ASN A 163 10.87 4.12 -21.23
C ASN A 163 11.60 4.88 -22.35
N ARG A 164 11.09 4.85 -23.59
CA ARG A 164 11.70 5.61 -24.70
C ARG A 164 11.63 7.12 -24.49
N VAL A 165 10.54 7.60 -23.89
CA VAL A 165 10.32 9.03 -23.61
C VAL A 165 11.08 9.46 -22.35
N LEU A 166 10.95 8.67 -21.28
CA LEU A 166 11.46 8.99 -19.95
C LEU A 166 12.96 8.73 -19.79
N ALA A 167 13.61 8.00 -20.70
CA ALA A 167 15.06 7.83 -20.71
C ALA A 167 15.82 9.08 -21.25
N ARG A 168 15.12 10.15 -21.63
CA ARG A 168 15.72 11.32 -22.30
C ARG A 168 15.54 12.60 -21.49
N GLY A 169 16.45 13.56 -21.68
CA GLY A 169 16.35 14.92 -21.13
C GLY A 169 16.38 14.96 -19.60
N VAL A 170 15.44 15.69 -19.00
CA VAL A 170 15.37 15.91 -17.54
C VAL A 170 14.74 14.74 -16.77
N TRP A 171 14.03 13.84 -17.45
CA TRP A 171 13.21 12.79 -16.84
C TRP A 171 13.99 11.81 -15.95
N PRO A 172 15.19 11.31 -16.32
CA PRO A 172 15.94 10.41 -15.44
C PRO A 172 16.27 11.05 -14.09
N ARG A 173 16.57 12.35 -14.07
CA ARG A 173 16.84 13.10 -12.83
C ARG A 173 15.57 13.26 -12.00
N VAL A 174 14.46 13.63 -12.64
CA VAL A 174 13.15 13.74 -11.96
C VAL A 174 12.73 12.41 -11.35
N LEU A 175 12.89 11.31 -12.09
CA LEU A 175 12.57 9.96 -11.62
C LEU A 175 13.48 9.50 -10.49
N ALA A 176 14.78 9.81 -10.54
CA ALA A 176 15.70 9.50 -9.44
C ALA A 176 15.25 10.20 -8.14
N ILE A 177 14.95 11.50 -8.21
CA ILE A 177 14.43 12.26 -7.06
C ILE A 177 13.09 11.67 -6.58
N ALA A 178 12.18 11.35 -7.50
CA ALA A 178 10.89 10.77 -7.13
C ALA A 178 11.05 9.42 -6.43
N ASN A 179 11.91 8.53 -6.96
CA ASN A 179 12.17 7.20 -6.40
C ASN A 179 12.81 7.28 -5.01
N GLU A 180 13.75 8.20 -4.80
CA GLU A 180 14.34 8.43 -3.47
C GLU A 180 13.32 8.91 -2.43
N ASN A 181 12.25 9.58 -2.88
CA ASN A 181 11.23 10.17 -2.01
C ASN A 181 9.90 9.41 -2.00
N VAL A 182 9.73 8.33 -2.78
CA VAL A 182 8.43 7.67 -2.94
C VAL A 182 7.86 7.18 -1.61
N MET A 183 8.72 6.64 -0.74
CA MET A 183 8.32 6.17 0.59
C MET A 183 7.95 7.34 1.50
N ALA A 184 8.70 8.45 1.43
CA ALA A 184 8.36 9.66 2.19
C ALA A 184 7.02 10.25 1.71
N LEU A 185 6.81 10.34 0.39
CA LEU A 185 5.53 10.78 -0.17
C LEU A 185 4.39 9.89 0.32
N TYR A 186 4.54 8.57 0.22
CA TYR A 186 3.52 7.63 0.70
C TYR A 186 3.21 7.77 2.19
N LEU A 187 4.22 7.95 3.06
CA LEU A 187 3.98 8.10 4.50
C LEU A 187 3.35 9.44 4.88
N TRP A 188 3.59 10.50 4.10
CA TRP A 188 3.22 11.87 4.46
C TRP A 188 2.07 12.45 3.62
N HIS A 189 1.60 11.78 2.56
CA HIS A 189 0.59 12.34 1.64
C HIS A 189 -0.78 12.64 2.26
N MET A 190 -1.16 11.98 3.36
CA MET A 190 -2.42 12.28 4.05
C MET A 190 -2.37 13.57 4.88
N LEU A 191 -1.18 14.07 5.23
CA LEU A 191 -1.05 15.35 5.94
C LEU A 191 -1.50 16.54 5.10
N PRO A 192 -1.10 16.70 3.83
CA PRO A 192 -1.69 17.68 2.93
C PRO A 192 -3.22 17.64 2.90
N VAL A 193 -3.82 16.45 2.79
CA VAL A 193 -5.28 16.27 2.80
C VAL A 193 -5.88 16.83 4.08
N ILE A 194 -5.32 16.49 5.24
CA ILE A 194 -5.79 16.95 6.55
C ILE A 194 -5.65 18.46 6.70
N VAL A 195 -4.49 19.01 6.38
CA VAL A 195 -4.22 20.46 6.48
C VAL A 195 -5.18 21.24 5.60
N VAL A 196 -5.30 20.86 4.33
CA VAL A 196 -6.19 21.55 3.37
C VAL A 196 -7.65 21.40 3.78
N THR A 197 -8.08 20.23 4.26
CA THR A 197 -9.45 19.99 4.76
C THR A 197 -9.75 20.86 5.98
N LEU A 198 -8.86 20.90 6.97
CA LEU A 198 -9.03 21.67 8.21
C LEU A 198 -9.06 23.19 7.96
N VAL A 199 -8.37 23.67 6.92
CA VAL A 199 -8.38 25.09 6.53
C VAL A 199 -9.58 25.40 5.63
N GLY A 200 -9.85 24.56 4.64
CA GLY A 200 -10.80 24.83 3.55
C GLY A 200 -12.27 24.62 3.91
N TYR A 201 -12.61 23.62 4.73
CA TYR A 201 -14.01 23.38 5.10
C TYR A 201 -14.58 24.47 6.02
N PRO A 202 -13.89 24.92 7.09
CA PRO A 202 -14.43 25.97 7.96
C PRO A 202 -14.54 27.34 7.27
N THR A 203 -13.73 27.57 6.25
CA THR A 203 -13.72 28.82 5.47
C THR A 203 -14.72 28.81 4.31
N GLY A 204 -15.38 27.67 4.06
CA GLY A 204 -16.33 27.52 2.94
C GLY A 204 -15.66 27.52 1.56
N LEU A 205 -14.33 27.37 1.50
CA LEU A 205 -13.54 27.42 0.26
C LEU A 205 -13.56 26.12 -0.54
N LEU A 206 -14.21 25.06 -0.02
CA LEU A 206 -14.32 23.75 -0.67
C LEU A 206 -15.78 23.50 -1.10
N PRO A 207 -16.20 24.06 -2.25
CA PRO A 207 -17.55 23.84 -2.76
C PRO A 207 -17.78 22.36 -3.09
N GLN A 208 -19.01 21.89 -2.92
CA GLN A 208 -19.44 20.53 -3.27
C GLN A 208 -20.38 20.57 -4.48
N PRO A 209 -19.86 20.81 -5.69
CA PRO A 209 -20.68 20.86 -6.90
C PRO A 209 -21.37 19.52 -7.18
N PRO A 210 -22.49 19.51 -7.93
CA PRO A 210 -23.21 18.30 -8.27
C PRO A 210 -22.31 17.26 -8.94
N LEU A 211 -22.40 16.01 -8.48
CA LEU A 211 -21.59 14.90 -8.99
C LEU A 211 -21.73 14.77 -10.52
N GLY A 212 -20.59 14.61 -11.21
CA GLY A 212 -20.56 14.45 -12.67
C GLY A 212 -20.70 15.75 -13.48
N SER A 213 -20.95 16.89 -12.84
CA SER A 213 -20.97 18.19 -13.53
C SER A 213 -19.56 18.65 -13.96
N GLY A 214 -19.47 19.59 -14.92
CA GLY A 214 -18.20 20.20 -15.30
C GLY A 214 -17.50 20.92 -14.15
N ALA A 215 -18.28 21.58 -13.29
CA ALA A 215 -17.77 22.20 -12.06
C ALA A 215 -17.18 21.17 -11.09
N TRP A 216 -17.76 19.97 -11.01
CA TRP A 216 -17.22 18.88 -10.18
C TRP A 216 -15.87 18.37 -10.70
N TRP A 217 -15.72 18.22 -12.00
CA TRP A 217 -14.42 17.87 -12.58
C TRP A 217 -13.37 18.95 -12.39
N LEU A 218 -13.73 20.23 -12.54
CA LEU A 218 -12.83 21.35 -12.27
C LEU A 218 -12.41 21.38 -10.80
N ALA A 219 -13.35 21.22 -9.87
CA ALA A 219 -13.07 21.17 -8.44
C ALA A 219 -12.11 20.02 -8.08
N ARG A 220 -12.18 18.87 -8.77
CA ARG A 220 -11.20 17.78 -8.60
C ARG A 220 -9.81 18.17 -9.07
N LEU A 221 -9.68 18.83 -10.23
CA LEU A 221 -8.39 19.30 -10.72
C LEU A 221 -7.78 20.35 -9.78
N GLU A 222 -8.58 21.29 -9.31
CA GLU A 222 -8.18 22.29 -8.31
C GLU A 222 -7.74 21.62 -7.00
N TRP A 223 -8.51 20.64 -6.52
CA TRP A 223 -8.18 19.86 -5.35
C TRP A 223 -6.82 19.16 -5.47
N GLU A 224 -6.60 18.42 -6.57
CA GLU A 224 -5.32 17.73 -6.83
C GLU A 224 -4.15 18.71 -6.94
N LEU A 225 -4.36 19.88 -7.58
CA LEU A 225 -3.32 20.91 -7.69
C LEU A 225 -2.94 21.47 -6.32
N VAL A 226 -3.93 21.81 -5.49
CA VAL A 226 -3.70 22.33 -4.13
C VAL A 226 -2.96 21.28 -3.28
N LEU A 227 -3.40 20.02 -3.32
CA LEU A 227 -2.72 18.93 -2.62
C LEU A 227 -1.29 18.74 -3.11
N ALA A 228 -1.06 18.79 -4.43
CA ALA A 228 0.28 18.66 -5.01
C ALA A 228 1.22 19.78 -4.55
N VAL A 229 0.74 21.03 -4.49
CA VAL A 229 1.52 22.18 -4.00
C VAL A 229 1.87 22.00 -2.52
N VAL A 230 0.89 21.65 -1.68
CA VAL A 230 1.13 21.44 -0.23
C VAL A 230 2.05 20.24 0.00
N ALA A 231 1.87 19.14 -0.74
CA ALA A 231 2.73 17.97 -0.69
C ALA A 231 4.16 18.30 -1.12
N ALA A 232 4.36 19.10 -2.17
CA ALA A 232 5.68 19.54 -2.60
C ALA A 232 6.38 20.41 -1.54
N GLY A 233 5.64 21.33 -0.90
CA GLY A 233 6.16 22.10 0.23
C GLY A 233 6.57 21.21 1.41
N LEU A 234 5.73 20.23 1.76
CA LEU A 234 6.02 19.26 2.81
C LEU A 234 7.26 18.42 2.47
N LEU A 235 7.35 17.86 1.27
CA LEU A 235 8.52 17.08 0.84
C LEU A 235 9.80 17.91 0.82
N THR A 236 9.72 19.20 0.46
CA THR A 236 10.87 20.12 0.53
C THR A 236 11.33 20.33 1.97
N LEU A 237 10.38 20.47 2.91
CA LEU A 237 10.68 20.56 4.33
C LEU A 237 11.30 19.27 4.87
N LEU A 238 10.75 18.11 4.51
CA LEU A 238 11.31 16.81 4.90
C LEU A 238 12.69 16.58 4.28
N ALA A 239 12.91 17.02 3.05
CA ALA A 239 14.21 17.00 2.38
C ALA A 239 15.24 17.83 3.15
N TRP A 240 14.85 19.04 3.58
CA TRP A 240 15.68 19.90 4.41
C TRP A 240 15.98 19.29 5.79
N GLN A 241 15.03 18.53 6.36
CA GLN A 241 15.21 17.82 7.64
C GLN A 241 15.63 16.34 7.50
N ARG A 242 16.14 15.92 6.34
CA ARG A 242 16.47 14.52 6.05
C ARG A 242 17.37 13.87 7.10
N ARG A 243 18.30 14.63 7.68
CA ARG A 243 19.20 14.16 8.75
C ARG A 243 18.47 13.60 9.98
N PHE A 244 17.23 14.01 10.23
CA PHE A 244 16.42 13.55 11.35
C PHE A 244 15.32 12.58 10.90
N VAL A 245 14.65 12.89 9.79
CA VAL A 245 13.45 12.15 9.35
C VAL A 245 13.80 10.87 8.59
N ALA A 246 14.95 10.85 7.90
CA ALA A 246 15.38 9.72 7.08
C ALA A 246 16.71 9.12 7.57
N ALA A 247 17.04 9.31 8.85
CA ALA A 247 18.22 8.69 9.45
C ALA A 247 18.05 7.16 9.43
N PRO A 248 19.04 6.39 8.94
CA PRO A 248 18.96 4.94 8.99
C PRO A 248 18.91 4.48 10.44
N ILE A 249 18.12 3.43 10.70
CA ILE A 249 18.06 2.81 12.03
C ILE A 249 19.48 2.31 12.38
N PRO A 250 20.03 2.69 13.54
CA PRO A 250 21.34 2.22 13.96
C PRO A 250 21.32 0.69 14.08
N THR A 251 22.25 0.03 13.41
CA THR A 251 22.36 -1.43 13.49
C THR A 251 23.35 -1.83 14.56
N VAL A 252 23.06 -2.91 15.28
CA VAL A 252 23.90 -3.42 16.37
C VAL A 252 24.51 -4.74 15.95
N ALA A 253 25.83 -4.78 15.87
CA ALA A 253 26.56 -6.01 15.58
C ALA A 253 26.67 -6.86 16.85
N VAL A 254 26.17 -8.10 16.80
CA VAL A 254 26.15 -9.06 17.92
C VAL A 254 26.83 -10.38 17.47
N PRO A 255 27.58 -11.09 18.34
CA PRO A 255 28.24 -12.35 17.98
C PRO A 255 27.22 -13.51 17.92
N ILE A 256 26.36 -13.50 16.92
CA ILE A 256 25.35 -14.53 16.67
C ILE A 256 25.55 -15.18 15.29
N PRO A 257 25.19 -16.47 15.13
CA PRO A 257 25.14 -17.13 13.83
C PRO A 257 24.22 -16.40 12.85
N ARG A 258 24.57 -16.44 11.56
CA ARG A 258 23.79 -15.83 10.47
C ARG A 258 22.34 -16.32 10.43
N ALA A 259 22.10 -17.62 10.64
CA ALA A 259 20.75 -18.19 10.66
C ALA A 259 19.87 -17.58 11.76
N ILE A 260 20.44 -17.27 12.93
CA ILE A 260 19.72 -16.59 14.01
C ILE A 260 19.42 -15.14 13.60
N ALA A 261 20.39 -14.42 13.03
CA ALA A 261 20.16 -13.06 12.54
C ALA A 261 19.08 -13.00 11.45
N GLU A 262 19.03 -13.98 10.54
CA GLU A 262 17.97 -14.11 9.53
C GLU A 262 16.61 -14.38 10.20
N GLY A 263 16.55 -15.28 11.18
CA GLY A 263 15.33 -15.52 11.98
C GLY A 263 14.84 -14.25 12.70
N LEU A 264 15.75 -13.47 13.28
CA LEU A 264 15.44 -12.18 13.92
C LEU A 264 14.92 -11.16 12.91
N LEU A 265 15.52 -11.10 11.72
CA LEU A 265 15.05 -10.22 10.63
C LEU A 265 13.61 -10.57 10.25
N TYR A 266 13.30 -11.83 9.94
CA TYR A 266 11.94 -12.24 9.55
C TYR A 266 10.93 -12.03 10.68
N THR A 267 11.30 -12.40 11.91
CA THR A 267 10.43 -12.22 13.09
C THR A 267 10.17 -10.74 13.35
N GLY A 268 11.21 -9.91 13.25
CA GLY A 268 11.12 -8.46 13.44
C GLY A 268 10.30 -7.78 12.34
N THR A 269 10.48 -8.17 11.08
CA THR A 269 9.65 -7.68 9.97
C THR A 269 8.19 -8.08 10.13
N ALA A 270 7.91 -9.32 10.55
CA ALA A 270 6.54 -9.79 10.83
C ALA A 270 5.91 -9.00 11.99
N ALA A 271 6.65 -8.73 13.07
CA ALA A 271 6.19 -7.91 14.18
C ALA A 271 5.88 -6.47 13.73
N CYS A 272 6.74 -5.85 12.91
CA CYS A 272 6.48 -4.52 12.36
C CYS A 272 5.24 -4.50 11.44
N ALA A 273 5.10 -5.51 10.56
CA ALA A 273 3.93 -5.62 9.69
C ALA A 273 2.63 -5.78 10.50
N LEU A 274 2.64 -6.62 11.52
CA LEU A 274 1.49 -6.80 12.42
C LEU A 274 1.17 -5.51 13.18
N ALA A 275 2.17 -4.81 13.72
CA ALA A 275 1.97 -3.54 14.40
C ALA A 275 1.35 -2.48 13.49
N LEU A 276 1.82 -2.38 12.24
CA LEU A 276 1.28 -1.46 11.24
C LEU A 276 -0.16 -1.82 10.85
N ALA A 277 -0.47 -3.11 10.71
CA ALA A 277 -1.84 -3.56 10.45
C ALA A 277 -2.80 -3.22 11.61
N VAL A 278 -2.35 -3.41 12.86
CA VAL A 278 -3.12 -3.03 14.05
C VAL A 278 -3.32 -1.52 14.13
N LEU A 279 -2.28 -0.72 13.84
CA LEU A 279 -2.39 0.74 13.78
C LEU A 279 -3.34 1.19 12.67
N SER A 280 -3.26 0.61 11.48
CA SER A 280 -4.15 0.99 10.38
C SER A 280 -5.61 0.67 10.66
N ALA A 281 -5.88 -0.43 11.37
CA ALA A 281 -7.23 -0.81 11.74
C ALA A 281 -7.82 0.09 12.84
N ASN A 282 -7.01 0.42 13.87
CA ASN A 282 -7.50 1.05 15.10
C ASN A 282 -7.18 2.54 15.23
N GLY A 283 -6.34 3.11 14.35
CA GLY A 283 -5.85 4.47 14.48
C GLY A 283 -4.65 4.60 15.44
N PHE A 284 -4.07 5.80 15.48
CA PHE A 284 -2.97 6.15 16.38
C PHE A 284 -3.40 6.45 17.82
N ALA A 285 -4.69 6.62 18.09
CA ALA A 285 -5.19 6.94 19.41
C ALA A 285 -6.61 6.37 19.63
N PRO A 286 -6.80 5.03 19.58
CA PRO A 286 -8.10 4.42 19.79
C PRO A 286 -8.67 4.82 21.16
N GLY A 287 -9.86 5.43 21.16
CA GLY A 287 -10.51 5.97 22.36
C GLY A 287 -9.70 7.07 23.07
N GLY A 288 -8.83 7.78 22.34
CA GLY A 288 -7.95 8.82 22.87
C GLY A 288 -6.76 8.31 23.68
N ARG A 289 -6.45 7.01 23.63
CA ARG A 289 -5.29 6.40 24.33
C ARG A 289 -4.23 5.98 23.34
N LEU A 290 -2.95 6.10 23.73
CA LEU A 290 -1.84 5.60 22.93
C LEU A 290 -1.93 4.07 22.80
N PRO A 291 -1.82 3.50 21.58
CA PRO A 291 -1.88 2.07 21.34
C PRO A 291 -0.56 1.42 21.76
N LEU A 292 -0.35 1.30 23.07
CA LEU A 292 0.91 0.83 23.66
C LEU A 292 1.35 -0.53 23.10
N LEU A 293 0.41 -1.47 22.91
CA LEU A 293 0.70 -2.78 22.33
C LEU A 293 1.28 -2.68 20.92
N ALA A 294 0.67 -1.88 20.04
CA ALA A 294 1.15 -1.74 18.68
C ALA A 294 2.49 -0.99 18.65
N ALA A 295 2.65 0.03 19.49
CA ALA A 295 3.91 0.78 19.61
C ALA A 295 5.05 -0.10 20.14
N THR A 296 4.82 -0.89 21.18
CA THR A 296 5.86 -1.80 21.74
C THR A 296 6.20 -2.91 20.75
N LEU A 297 5.20 -3.48 20.06
CA LEU A 297 5.42 -4.48 19.03
C LEU A 297 6.26 -3.92 17.86
N PHE A 298 5.96 -2.70 17.41
CA PHE A 298 6.72 -2.04 16.35
C PHE A 298 8.17 -1.76 16.79
N LEU A 299 8.37 -1.24 18.01
CA LEU A 299 9.70 -0.97 18.56
C LEU A 299 10.51 -2.25 18.75
N ALA A 300 9.91 -3.31 19.30
CA ALA A 300 10.54 -4.61 19.45
C ALA A 300 10.90 -5.20 18.09
N GLY A 301 9.98 -5.19 17.12
CA GLY A 301 10.25 -5.65 15.76
C GLY A 301 11.40 -4.91 15.09
N THR A 302 11.42 -3.58 15.25
CA THR A 302 12.51 -2.72 14.75
C THR A 302 13.84 -3.06 15.39
N ALA A 303 13.86 -3.31 16.71
CA ALA A 303 15.07 -3.72 17.42
C ALA A 303 15.59 -5.08 16.91
N LEU A 304 14.71 -6.05 16.64
CA LEU A 304 15.11 -7.35 16.06
C LEU A 304 15.72 -7.19 14.66
N VAL A 305 15.11 -6.35 13.81
CA VAL A 305 15.62 -6.03 12.46
C VAL A 305 16.99 -5.33 12.51
N ALA A 306 17.24 -4.54 13.57
CA ALA A 306 18.49 -3.81 13.73
C ALA A 306 19.68 -4.70 14.12
N VAL A 307 19.44 -5.94 14.59
CA VAL A 307 20.51 -6.88 14.96
C VAL A 307 21.20 -7.43 13.72
N ARG A 308 22.52 -7.31 13.66
CA ARG A 308 23.37 -7.89 12.60
C ARG A 308 24.41 -8.84 13.20
N PRO A 309 24.78 -9.91 12.50
CA PRO A 309 25.89 -10.74 12.93
C PRO A 309 27.19 -9.93 12.86
N ARG A 310 28.03 -10.00 13.90
CA ARG A 310 29.42 -9.50 13.82
C ARG A 310 30.14 -10.30 12.74
N ALA A 311 30.77 -9.62 11.80
CA ALA A 311 31.73 -10.27 10.92
C ALA A 311 32.82 -10.88 11.81
N GLY A 312 32.84 -12.21 11.90
CA GLY A 312 33.96 -12.94 12.48
C GLY A 312 34.99 -13.16 11.38
N ASP A 313 36.26 -12.87 11.66
CA ASP A 313 37.42 -13.04 10.78
C ASP A 313 37.72 -14.52 10.39
N ARG A 314 36.74 -15.30 9.92
CA ARG A 314 36.97 -16.69 9.46
C ARG A 314 36.03 -17.11 8.33
N GLU A 315 36.25 -16.56 7.15
CA GLU A 315 36.00 -17.27 5.87
C GLU A 315 37.22 -17.06 4.95
N TRP A 316 38.41 -17.40 5.45
CA TRP A 316 39.53 -17.81 4.63
C TRP A 316 39.99 -19.17 5.14
N ILE A 317 40.04 -20.16 4.25
CA ILE A 317 40.43 -21.57 4.45
C ILE A 317 39.27 -22.51 4.86
N SER A 318 38.57 -23.05 3.85
CA SER A 318 38.65 -24.47 3.46
C SER A 318 37.81 -24.72 2.21
#